data_AF-A0A0P0WNG4-F1
#
_entry.id   AF-A0A0P0WNG4-F1
#
_cell.length_a   1.000
_cell.length_b   1.000
_cell.length_c   1.000
_cell.angle_alpha   90.00
_cell.angle_beta   90.00
_cell.angle_gamma   90.00
#
_symmetry.space_group_name_H-M   'P 1'
#
loop_
_entity.id
_entity.type
_entity.pdbx_description
1 polymer ?
#
loop_
_entity_poly.entity_id
_entity_poly.type
_entity_poly.pdbx_seq_one_letter_code
_entity_poly.pdbx_strand_id
1 'polypeptide(L)' 'MAPSQPKSGLFVGINKGHVVTKRELPPRPSDRKGVSASDPVARAVSARRAGR' A
#
# COMPACT_ATOMS: atom_id res chain seq x y z
N MET A 1 0.21 -2.26 6.62
CA MET A 1 1.62 -2.18 6.20
C MET A 1 2.47 -1.96 7.44
N ALA A 2 3.59 -2.67 7.59
CA ALA A 2 4.51 -2.43 8.70
C ALA A 2 5.06 -0.99 8.64
N PRO A 3 5.29 -0.31 9.78
CA PRO A 3 5.79 1.06 9.79
C PRO A 3 7.16 1.13 9.11
N SER A 4 7.33 2.11 8.22
CA SER A 4 8.60 2.31 7.51
C SER A 4 9.71 2.60 8.50
N GLN A 5 10.80 1.83 8.47
CA GLN A 5 11.95 2.06 9.35
C GLN A 5 12.55 3.47 9.16
N PRO A 6 13.03 4.10 10.24
CA PRO A 6 13.68 5.41 10.18
C PRO A 6 14.99 5.34 9.39
N LYS A 7 15.38 6.50 8.82
CA LYS A 7 16.66 6.61 8.10
C LYS A 7 17.82 6.71 9.10
N SER A 8 19.00 6.20 8.73
CA SER A 8 20.18 6.04 9.59
C SER A 8 21.14 7.23 9.58
N GLY A 9 20.91 8.26 8.76
CA GLY A 9 21.83 9.41 8.65
C GLY A 9 23.12 9.10 7.88
N LEU A 10 23.28 7.86 7.40
CA LEU A 10 24.45 7.41 6.65
C LEU A 10 24.35 7.82 5.17
N PHE A 11 25.49 8.11 4.55
CA PHE A 11 25.59 8.40 3.11
C PHE A 11 25.45 7.12 2.25
N VAL A 12 25.91 5.98 2.77
CA VAL A 12 25.87 4.66 2.12
C VAL A 12 25.33 3.60 3.08
N GLY A 13 24.83 2.48 2.57
CA GLY A 13 24.23 1.39 3.36
C GLY A 13 22.69 1.38 3.38
N ILE A 14 22.10 0.56 4.26
CA ILE A 14 20.65 0.36 4.40
C ILE A 14 20.02 1.53 5.18
N ASN A 15 18.77 1.88 4.85
CA ASN A 15 18.03 2.99 5.45
C ASN A 15 18.77 4.34 5.35
N LYS A 16 19.62 4.52 4.33
CA LYS A 16 20.45 5.72 4.15
C LYS A 16 19.66 7.03 3.97
N GLY A 17 20.39 8.13 4.10
CA GLY A 17 19.88 9.50 3.92
C GLY A 17 19.57 10.20 5.24
N HIS A 18 19.20 11.47 5.15
CA HIS A 18 18.99 12.33 6.31
C HIS A 18 17.90 11.82 7.25
N VAL A 19 18.18 11.86 8.55
CA VAL A 19 17.23 11.49 9.60
C VAL A 19 16.18 12.59 9.70
N VAL A 20 14.95 12.29 9.27
CA VAL A 20 13.81 13.19 9.33
C VAL A 20 12.69 12.49 10.07
N THR A 21 12.00 13.22 10.94
CA THR A 21 10.73 12.78 11.54
C THR A 21 9.68 12.63 10.44
N LYS A 22 9.37 11.39 10.07
CA LYS A 22 8.38 11.12 9.02
C LYS A 22 6.99 11.38 9.58
N ARG A 23 6.23 12.27 8.95
CA ARG A 23 4.80 12.44 9.21
C ARG A 23 4.01 11.40 8.42
N GLU A 24 3.01 10.81 9.05
CA GLU A 24 2.08 9.92 8.36
C GLU A 24 1.22 10.73 7.40
N LEU A 25 1.38 10.46 6.10
CA LEU A 25 0.61 11.15 5.06
C LEU A 25 -0.77 10.49 4.98
N PRO A 26 -1.87 11.27 4.96
CA PRO A 26 -3.18 10.70 4.72
C PRO A 26 -3.21 10.00 3.35
N PRO A 27 -3.95 8.89 3.24
CA PRO A 27 -4.03 8.13 2.00
C PRO A 27 -4.61 8.99 0.89
N ARG A 28 -3.95 9.00 -0.26
CA ARG A 28 -4.39 9.70 -1.45
C ARG A 28 -5.46 8.86 -2.17
N PRO A 29 -6.40 9.49 -2.90
CA PRO A 29 -7.38 8.75 -3.71
C PRO A 29 -6.73 7.77 -4.69
N SER A 30 -5.55 8.08 -5.22
CA SER A 30 -4.74 7.20 -6.08
C SER A 30 -4.36 5.88 -5.43
N ASP A 31 -4.20 5.86 -4.12
CA ASP A 31 -3.74 4.68 -3.37
C ASP A 31 -4.82 3.59 -3.34
N ARG A 32 -6.06 3.94 -3.69
CA ARG A 32 -7.18 3.01 -3.87
C ARG A 32 -7.15 2.28 -5.22
N LYS A 33 -6.28 2.68 -6.16
CA LYS A 33 -6.16 2.03 -7.47
C LYS A 33 -5.66 0.59 -7.30
N GLY A 34 -6.34 -0.37 -7.92
CA GLY A 34 -5.97 -1.79 -7.86
C GLY A 34 -6.37 -2.51 -6.57
N VAL A 35 -6.81 -1.78 -5.55
CA VAL A 35 -7.62 -2.34 -4.47
C VAL A 35 -8.96 -2.66 -5.10
N SER A 36 -9.31 -3.94 -5.16
CA SER A 36 -10.51 -4.38 -5.87
C SER A 36 -11.75 -3.75 -5.23
N ALA A 37 -12.22 -2.65 -5.82
CA ALA A 37 -13.57 -2.11 -5.67
C ALA A 37 -14.59 -2.99 -6.41
N SER A 38 -14.23 -4.26 -6.71
CA SER A 38 -15.23 -5.21 -7.14
C SER A 38 -16.09 -5.47 -5.94
N ASP A 39 -17.29 -4.92 -6.01
CA ASP A 39 -18.41 -5.28 -5.20
C ASP A 39 -18.33 -6.81 -4.96
N PRO A 40 -18.06 -7.27 -3.72
CA PRO A 40 -17.75 -8.68 -3.46
C PRO A 40 -18.88 -9.57 -3.98
N VAL A 41 -20.10 -9.02 -4.01
CA VAL A 41 -21.30 -9.60 -4.61
C VAL A 41 -21.13 -9.77 -6.13
N ALA A 42 -20.74 -8.74 -6.87
CA ALA A 42 -20.57 -8.81 -8.32
C ALA A 42 -19.46 -9.80 -8.73
N ARG A 43 -18.36 -9.86 -7.97
CA ARG A 43 -17.28 -10.84 -8.19
C ARG A 43 -17.73 -12.27 -7.88
N ALA A 44 -18.50 -12.47 -6.81
CA ALA A 44 -19.02 -13.78 -6.46
C ALA A 44 -20.10 -14.27 -7.43
N VAL A 45 -20.92 -13.38 -7.99
CA VAL A 45 -21.91 -13.71 -9.04
C VAL A 45 -21.22 -14.12 -10.33
N SER A 46 -20.20 -13.37 -10.77
CA SER A 46 -19.46 -13.73 -12.00
C SER A 46 -18.64 -15.01 -11.86
N ALA A 47 -18.04 -15.28 -10.68
CA ALA A 47 -17.34 -16.53 -10.40
C ALA A 47 -18.28 -17.75 -10.43
N ARG A 48 -19.46 -17.64 -9.80
CA ARG A 48 -20.50 -18.69 -9.82
C ARG A 48 -21.03 -18.95 -11.22
N ARG A 49 -21.23 -17.90 -12.03
CA ARG A 49 -21.66 -18.04 -13.43
C ARG A 49 -20.57 -18.67 -14.31
N ALA A 50 -19.29 -18.47 -13.97
CA ALA A 50 -18.15 -19.02 -14.70
C ALA A 50 -17.78 -20.46 -14.31
N GLY A 51 -18.50 -21.10 -13.38
CA GLY A 51 -18.31 -22.52 -13.06
C GLY A 51 -16.93 -22.86 -12.46
N ARG A 52 -16.41 -21.99 -11.59
CA ARG A 52 -15.23 -22.27 -10.74
C ARG A 52 -15.64 -22.42 -9.28
#